data_AF-A0A380Q6D9-F1
#
_entry.id   AF-A0A380Q6D9-F1
#
_cell.length_a   1.000
_cell.length_b   1.000
_cell.length_c   1.000
_cell.angle_alpha   90.00
_cell.angle_beta   90.00
_cell.angle_gamma   90.00
#
_symmetry.space_group_name_H-M   'P 1'
#
loop_
_entity.id
_entity.type
_entity.pdbx_description
1 polymer ?
#
loop_
_entity_poly.entity_id
_entity_poly.type
_entity_poly.pdbx_seq_one_letter_code
_entity_poly.pdbx_strand_id
1 'polypeptide(L)'
;MQSLDAMPADFTGTRWAADIHITPNGRYLYISDRTANLLGIFTVSEDGRVISLVGHHLTEAQPRGFNIDHSGNFLIASGQKSDHIEVYRIDQNTGELTTLKRYPVGKGPMWVSIRGAQNS
;
A
#
# COMPACT_ATOMS: atom_id res chain seq x y z
N MET A 1 11.80 19.37 -7.17
CA MET A 1 11.43 18.71 -5.89
C MET A 1 9.96 18.96 -5.65
N GLN A 2 9.18 17.90 -5.39
CA GLN A 2 7.74 17.98 -5.07
C GLN A 2 7.56 17.57 -3.60
N SER A 3 6.58 18.17 -2.91
CA SER A 3 6.15 17.77 -1.58
C SER A 3 4.62 17.65 -1.58
N LEU A 4 4.10 16.57 -1.00
CA LEU A 4 2.68 16.27 -0.93
C LEU A 4 2.33 15.85 0.49
N ASP A 5 1.15 16.24 0.96
CA ASP A 5 0.58 15.61 2.14
C ASP A 5 -0.12 14.31 1.73
N ALA A 6 0.19 13.24 2.43
CA ALA A 6 -0.36 11.91 2.15
C ALA A 6 -1.53 11.56 3.07
N MET A 7 -1.79 12.39 4.09
CA MET A 7 -2.83 12.12 5.08
C MET A 7 -4.18 12.72 4.66
N PRO A 8 -5.30 12.16 5.14
CA PRO A 8 -6.59 12.85 5.10
C PRO A 8 -6.47 14.27 5.67
N ALA A 9 -7.19 15.22 5.07
CA ALA A 9 -7.08 16.65 5.41
C ALA A 9 -7.44 16.96 6.87
N ASP A 10 -8.26 16.12 7.50
CA ASP A 10 -8.74 16.20 8.87
C ASP A 10 -7.94 15.32 9.85
N PHE A 11 -6.85 14.68 9.41
CA PHE A 11 -6.04 13.83 10.27
C PHE A 11 -5.26 14.65 11.31
N THR A 12 -5.59 14.44 12.59
CA THR A 12 -4.99 15.13 13.74
C THR A 12 -4.02 14.25 14.56
N GLY A 13 -3.85 12.99 14.18
CA GLY A 13 -2.99 12.05 14.87
C GLY A 13 -1.50 12.24 14.57
N THR A 14 -0.65 11.45 15.23
CA THR A 14 0.77 11.39 14.92
C THR A 14 0.98 10.78 13.53
N ARG A 15 1.58 11.54 12.61
CA ARG A 15 1.97 11.03 11.30
C ARG A 15 3.09 10.01 11.47
N TRP A 16 2.88 8.80 10.98
CA TRP A 16 3.80 7.69 11.22
C TRP A 16 3.88 6.76 10.02
N ALA A 17 4.18 7.34 8.86
CA ALA A 17 4.44 6.61 7.62
C ALA A 17 5.51 5.52 7.80
N ALA A 18 5.43 4.43 7.05
CA ALA A 18 6.36 3.30 7.18
C ALA A 18 6.98 2.83 5.85
N ASP A 19 6.17 2.40 4.89
CA ASP A 19 6.66 1.73 3.69
C ASP A 19 6.10 2.39 2.42
N ILE A 20 6.76 2.17 1.27
CA ILE A 20 6.43 2.78 -0.02
C ILE A 20 6.76 1.81 -1.17
N HIS A 21 5.79 1.61 -2.07
CA HIS A 21 5.97 0.76 -3.27
C HIS A 21 5.26 1.38 -4.47
N ILE A 22 5.76 1.08 -5.67
CA ILE A 22 5.20 1.51 -6.94
C ILE A 22 4.86 0.28 -7.78
N THR A 23 3.76 0.33 -8.53
CA THR A 23 3.39 -0.74 -9.45
C THR A 23 4.48 -0.92 -10.53
N PRO A 24 4.66 -2.14 -11.07
CA PRO A 24 5.68 -2.40 -12.09
C PRO A 24 5.56 -1.54 -13.36
N ASN A 25 4.33 -1.12 -13.69
CA ASN A 25 4.07 -0.20 -14.81
C ASN A 25 4.31 1.28 -14.48
N GLY A 26 4.71 1.60 -13.25
CA GLY A 26 5.02 2.95 -12.79
C GLY A 26 3.81 3.86 -12.55
N ARG A 27 2.56 3.41 -12.76
CA ARG A 27 1.38 4.29 -12.76
C ARG A 27 0.81 4.60 -11.37
N TYR A 28 1.01 3.70 -10.41
CA TYR A 28 0.43 3.84 -9.07
C TYR A 28 1.49 3.65 -7.99
N LEU A 29 1.53 4.57 -7.05
CA LEU A 29 2.40 4.55 -5.88
C LEU A 29 1.54 4.45 -4.63
N TYR A 30 1.97 3.63 -3.69
CA TYR A 30 1.27 3.43 -2.42
C TYR A 30 2.23 3.73 -1.27
N ILE A 31 1.70 4.26 -0.18
CA ILE A 31 2.42 4.35 1.10
C ILE A 31 1.57 3.79 2.21
N SER A 32 2.18 3.36 3.32
CA SER A 32 1.43 3.01 4.53
C SER A 32 1.61 4.03 5.65
N ASP A 33 0.55 4.31 6.40
CA ASP A 33 0.60 5.05 7.67
C ASP A 33 0.14 4.18 8.85
N ARG A 34 1.00 4.12 9.87
CA ARG A 34 0.83 3.24 11.03
C ARG A 34 -0.22 3.72 12.03
N THR A 35 -0.44 5.03 12.12
CA THR A 35 -1.36 5.60 13.10
C THR A 35 -2.77 5.62 12.54
N ALA A 36 -2.92 5.99 11.27
CA ALA A 36 -4.21 6.06 10.59
C ALA A 36 -4.71 4.71 10.06
N ASN A 37 -3.87 3.65 10.09
CA ASN A 37 -4.20 2.32 9.58
C ASN A 37 -4.68 2.36 8.12
N LEU A 38 -3.95 3.11 7.29
CA LEU A 38 -4.32 3.31 5.89
C LEU A 38 -3.15 3.08 4.94
N LEU A 39 -3.52 2.81 3.69
CA LEU A 39 -2.67 2.94 2.52
C LEU A 39 -3.06 4.21 1.78
N GLY A 40 -2.11 5.13 1.57
CA GLY A 40 -2.30 6.27 0.68
C GLY A 40 -2.08 5.85 -0.76
N ILE A 41 -2.93 6.30 -1.68
CA ILE A 41 -2.92 5.91 -3.10
C ILE A 41 -2.58 7.12 -3.94
N PHE A 42 -1.54 7.01 -4.76
CA PHE A 42 -1.07 8.06 -5.64
C PHE A 42 -1.05 7.61 -7.09
N THR A 43 -1.38 8.53 -7.99
CA THR A 43 -1.05 8.40 -9.42
C THR A 43 0.30 9.03 -9.71
N VAL A 44 0.97 8.50 -10.74
CA VAL A 44 2.24 9.01 -11.25
C VAL A 44 2.08 9.27 -12.74
N SER A 45 2.51 10.44 -13.22
CA SER A 45 2.52 10.77 -14.65
C SER A 45 3.46 9.85 -15.42
N GLU A 46 3.23 9.71 -16.73
CA GLU A 46 4.04 8.84 -17.60
C GLU A 46 5.54 9.19 -17.59
N ASP A 47 5.88 10.47 -17.45
CA ASP A 47 7.25 10.95 -17.33
C ASP A 47 7.83 10.86 -15.90
N GLY A 48 7.04 10.37 -14.93
CA GLY A 48 7.41 10.23 -13.53
C GLY A 48 7.52 11.53 -12.74
N ARG A 49 7.17 12.68 -13.33
CA ARG A 49 7.45 14.01 -12.74
C ARG A 49 6.34 14.54 -11.83
N VAL A 50 5.11 14.09 -12.04
CA VAL A 50 3.93 14.53 -11.30
C VAL A 50 3.36 13.36 -10.53
N ILE A 51 3.32 13.50 -9.21
CA ILE A 51 2.64 12.58 -8.30
C ILE A 51 1.39 13.28 -7.75
N SER A 52 0.27 12.56 -7.62
CA SER A 52 -0.97 13.12 -7.06
C SER A 52 -1.63 12.12 -6.14
N LEU A 53 -2.00 12.55 -4.92
CA LEU A 53 -2.82 11.73 -4.01
C LEU A 53 -4.22 11.63 -4.59
N VAL A 54 -4.70 10.41 -4.83
CA VAL A 54 -6.03 10.15 -5.40
C VAL A 54 -6.99 9.49 -4.42
N GLY A 55 -6.49 8.99 -3.30
CA GLY A 55 -7.34 8.46 -2.24
C GLY A 55 -6.57 7.71 -1.16
N HIS A 56 -7.34 7.04 -0.32
CA HIS A 56 -6.85 6.22 0.79
C HIS A 56 -7.65 4.93 0.87
N HIS A 57 -7.02 3.89 1.40
CA HIS A 57 -7.67 2.62 1.71
C HIS A 57 -7.42 2.24 3.15
N LEU A 58 -8.47 1.95 3.92
CA LEU A 58 -8.31 1.40 5.27
C LEU A 58 -7.75 -0.02 5.18
N THR A 59 -6.78 -0.34 6.03
CA THR A 59 -6.07 -1.62 6.02
C THR A 59 -5.94 -2.16 7.45
N GLU A 60 -5.11 -3.20 7.60
CA GLU A 60 -4.78 -3.82 8.87
C GLU A 60 -4.25 -2.83 9.91
N ALA A 61 -4.41 -3.16 11.20
CA ALA A 61 -3.94 -2.30 12.28
C ALA A 61 -2.41 -2.20 12.30
N GLN A 62 -1.91 -0.96 12.28
CA GLN A 62 -0.50 -0.58 12.25
C GLN A 62 0.27 -1.20 11.07
N PRO A 63 -0.05 -0.81 9.82
CA PRO A 63 0.50 -1.44 8.62
C PRO A 63 1.95 -1.03 8.39
N ARG A 64 2.90 -1.88 8.79
CA ARG A 64 4.33 -1.53 8.75
C ARG A 64 5.04 -1.94 7.47
N GLY A 65 4.61 -3.04 6.85
CA GLY A 65 5.18 -3.51 5.59
C GLY A 65 4.09 -4.00 4.67
N PHE A 66 4.25 -3.72 3.39
CA PHE A 66 3.39 -4.27 2.34
C PHE A 66 4.22 -4.52 1.09
N ASN A 67 3.63 -5.14 0.08
CA ASN A 67 4.29 -5.27 -1.22
C ASN A 67 3.26 -5.40 -2.34
N ILE A 68 3.71 -5.15 -3.56
CA ILE A 68 2.93 -5.31 -4.78
C ILE A 68 3.48 -6.53 -5.52
N ASP A 69 2.60 -7.39 -6.01
CA ASP A 69 3.03 -8.56 -6.77
C ASP A 69 3.68 -8.14 -8.11
N HIS A 70 4.47 -9.03 -8.71
CA HIS A 70 5.20 -8.69 -9.94
C HIS A 70 4.31 -8.43 -11.16
N SER A 71 3.06 -8.87 -11.15
CA SER A 71 2.10 -8.51 -12.19
C SER A 71 1.48 -7.12 -12.01
N GLY A 72 1.59 -6.53 -10.80
CA GLY A 72 0.95 -5.25 -10.48
C GLY A 72 -0.56 -5.33 -10.25
N ASN A 73 -1.11 -6.54 -10.10
CA ASN A 73 -2.54 -6.78 -9.94
C ASN A 73 -2.96 -6.86 -8.47
N PHE A 74 -2.02 -7.16 -7.57
CA PHE A 74 -2.29 -7.40 -6.17
C PHE A 74 -1.34 -6.64 -5.25
N LEU A 75 -1.89 -6.15 -4.14
CA LEU A 75 -1.15 -5.58 -3.02
C LEU A 75 -1.40 -6.45 -1.79
N ILE A 76 -0.37 -6.71 -0.98
CA ILE A 76 -0.47 -7.47 0.26
C ILE A 76 0.10 -6.64 1.39
N ALA A 77 -0.71 -6.29 2.40
CA ALA A 77 -0.30 -5.50 3.56
C ALA A 77 -0.30 -6.32 4.84
N SER A 78 0.69 -6.10 5.71
CA SER A 78 0.82 -6.74 7.02
C SER A 78 0.46 -5.80 8.17
N GLY A 79 -0.35 -6.27 9.10
CA GLY A 79 -0.74 -5.53 10.30
C GLY A 79 0.08 -5.90 11.52
N GLN A 80 0.97 -5.00 11.94
CA GLN A 80 1.83 -5.26 13.10
C GLN A 80 1.03 -5.44 14.40
N LYS A 81 -0.16 -4.85 14.50
CA LYS A 81 -1.04 -4.97 15.69
C LYS A 81 -2.23 -5.91 15.49
N SER A 82 -2.40 -6.48 14.31
CA SER A 82 -3.52 -7.37 14.04
C SER A 82 -3.13 -8.83 13.90
N ASP A 83 -1.85 -9.16 13.73
CA ASP A 83 -1.35 -10.52 13.47
C ASP A 83 -1.94 -11.14 12.18
N HIS A 84 -2.29 -10.29 11.21
CA HIS A 84 -2.87 -10.69 9.93
C HIS A 84 -2.18 -9.99 8.74
N ILE A 85 -2.41 -10.55 7.56
CA ILE A 85 -2.22 -9.88 6.28
C ILE A 85 -3.55 -9.74 5.55
N GLU A 86 -3.69 -8.69 4.76
CA GLU A 86 -4.78 -8.51 3.81
C GLU A 86 -4.25 -8.46 2.38
N VAL A 87 -4.99 -9.11 1.48
CA VAL A 87 -4.73 -9.14 0.04
C VAL A 87 -5.77 -8.28 -0.66
N TYR A 88 -5.30 -7.35 -1.49
CA TYR A 88 -6.12 -6.44 -2.26
C TYR A 88 -5.92 -6.67 -3.75
N ARG A 89 -6.97 -6.48 -4.55
CA ARG A 89 -6.86 -6.27 -6.00
C ARG A 89 -6.64 -4.79 -6.26
N ILE A 90 -5.71 -4.48 -7.14
CA ILE A 90 -5.48 -3.12 -7.66
C ILE A 90 -6.35 -2.93 -8.91
N ASP A 91 -7.21 -1.91 -8.89
CA ASP A 91 -7.90 -1.46 -10.10
C ASP A 91 -6.88 -0.87 -11.08
N GLN A 92 -6.81 -1.41 -12.29
CA GLN A 92 -5.78 -1.04 -13.26
C GLN A 92 -6.02 0.32 -13.94
N ASN A 93 -7.20 0.91 -13.76
CA ASN A 93 -7.57 2.21 -14.31
C ASN A 93 -7.47 3.32 -13.26
N THR A 94 -7.79 3.03 -12.01
CA THR A 94 -7.84 4.03 -10.92
C THR A 94 -6.74 3.88 -9.87
N GLY A 95 -6.17 2.68 -9.71
CA GLY A 95 -5.24 2.35 -8.62
C GLY A 95 -5.92 2.06 -7.29
N GLU A 96 -7.26 2.15 -7.23
CA GLU A 96 -8.02 1.84 -6.02
C GLU A 96 -7.87 0.37 -5.61
N LEU A 97 -8.02 0.12 -4.31
CA LEU A 97 -7.86 -1.21 -3.74
C LEU A 97 -9.23 -1.82 -3.43
N THR A 98 -9.42 -3.08 -3.79
CA THR A 98 -10.54 -3.90 -3.30
C THR A 98 -10.00 -5.00 -2.41
N THR A 99 -10.42 -5.05 -1.15
CA THR A 99 -10.07 -6.15 -0.23
C THR A 99 -10.64 -7.46 -0.76
N LEU A 100 -9.77 -8.45 -0.96
CA LEU A 100 -10.17 -9.79 -1.42
C LEU A 100 -10.28 -10.75 -0.26
N LYS A 101 -9.23 -10.81 0.56
CA LYS A 101 -9.12 -11.81 1.62
C LYS A 101 -8.13 -11.39 2.68
N ARG A 102 -8.40 -11.85 3.90
CA ARG A 102 -7.62 -11.63 5.10
C ARG A 102 -7.14 -12.97 5.64
N TYR A 103 -5.88 -13.04 6.07
CA TYR A 103 -5.25 -14.28 6.53
C TYR A 103 -4.55 -14.07 7.87
N PRO A 104 -4.73 -14.96 8.85
CA PRO A 104 -3.92 -14.94 10.06
C PRO A 104 -2.48 -15.33 9.73
N VAL A 105 -1.52 -14.69 10.41
CA VAL A 105 -0.09 -15.00 10.31
C VAL A 105 0.52 -15.05 11.72
N GLY A 106 1.84 -14.98 11.83
CA GLY A 106 2.53 -14.87 13.13
C GLY A 106 2.30 -13.53 13.81
N LYS A 107 2.82 -13.39 15.03
CA LYS A 107 2.69 -12.16 15.81
C LYS A 107 3.54 -11.02 15.25
N GLY A 108 2.97 -9.82 15.20
CA GLY A 108 3.69 -8.61 14.81
C GLY A 108 4.30 -8.63 13.41
N PRO A 109 3.59 -9.09 12.36
CA PRO A 109 4.12 -9.12 11.02
C PRO A 109 4.40 -7.69 10.53
N MET A 110 5.53 -7.48 9.90
CA MET A 110 5.98 -6.13 9.51
C MET A 110 6.75 -6.08 8.19
N TRP A 111 6.81 -7.19 7.46
CA TRP A 111 7.52 -7.29 6.20
C TRP A 111 6.81 -8.25 5.26
N VAL A 112 6.73 -7.89 3.98
CA VAL A 112 6.15 -8.71 2.93
C VAL A 112 7.10 -8.72 1.74
N SER A 113 7.45 -9.91 1.25
CA SER A 113 8.16 -10.08 -0.03
C SER A 113 7.39 -11.06 -0.89
N ILE A 114 7.21 -10.74 -2.17
CA ILE A 114 6.53 -11.60 -3.13
C ILE A 114 7.59 -12.11 -4.10
N ARG A 115 7.63 -13.42 -4.31
CA ARG A 115 8.51 -14.04 -5.32
C ARG A 115 7.68 -14.38 -6.55
N GLY A 116 8.19 -14.02 -7.72
CA GLY A 116 7.66 -14.54 -8.98
C GLY A 116 7.76 -16.05 -9.05
N ALA A 117 6.82 -16.68 -9.77
CA ALA A 117 6.98 -18.07 -10.14
C ALA A 117 8.26 -18.21 -10.97
N GLN A 118 9.19 -19.06 -10.54
CA GLN A 118 10.25 -19.50 -11.44
C GLN A 118 9.61 -20.45 -12.43
N ASN A 119 9.58 -20.08 -13.70
CA ASN A 119 9.31 -21.04 -14.76
C ASN A 119 10.49 -22.00 -14.79
N SER A 120 10.25 -23.26 -14.38
CA SER A 120 11.17 -24.39 -14.57
C SER A 120 11.28 -24.74 -16.05
#